data_AF-A0A5N5P5I9-F1
#
_entry.id   AF-A0A5N5P5I9-F1
#
_cell.length_a   1.000
_cell.length_b   1.000
_cell.length_c   1.000
_cell.angle_alpha   90.00
_cell.angle_beta   90.00
_cell.angle_gamma   90.00
#
_symmetry.space_group_name_H-M   'P 1'
#
loop_
_entity.id
_entity.type
_entity.pdbx_description
1 polymer ?
#
loop_
_entity_poly.entity_id
_entity_poly.type
_entity_poly.pdbx_seq_one_letter_code
_entity_poly.pdbx_strand_id
1 'polypeptide(L)'
;MAVVAVSVCMLVGIVFICEIARRATPKLLSGKRRDCGIYAAEIISTVQLCACAHELKLLSEDAPEIALSLTYVITVVHALTFCGATGNPTATLERYWCDSLGGACALRRTACQFAAAVAAALAMRRAWAFGLSDLHARHERSGFTCASPIANVHLLQAVAVELACAFVVHAAATFTRGVEEKYRVHAVAAVITTVVYAGGSTTGAVFNPALAFSAQFPCSGSTFAKNGLVYWLGPVLGMACSLLLFNKDILAFTAKSTTHKDQNLHAVKKKKRN
;
A
#
# COMPACT_ATOMS: atom_id res chain seq x y z
N MET A 1 -0.16 15.97 25.13
CA MET A 1 0.24 14.66 25.69
C MET A 1 -0.87 13.63 25.65
N ALA A 2 -2.10 13.92 26.09
CA ALA A 2 -3.20 12.95 26.09
C ALA A 2 -3.58 12.43 24.68
N VAL A 3 -3.71 13.31 23.68
CA VAL A 3 -4.01 12.93 22.28
C VAL A 3 -3.01 11.91 21.74
N VAL A 4 -1.70 12.19 21.85
CA VAL A 4 -0.63 11.30 21.39
C VAL A 4 -0.69 9.95 22.12
N ALA A 5 -0.88 9.96 23.44
CA ALA A 5 -0.96 8.72 24.22
C ALA A 5 -2.14 7.84 23.77
N VAL A 6 -3.32 8.45 23.57
CA VAL A 6 -4.53 7.74 23.10
C VAL A 6 -4.31 7.17 21.69
N SER A 7 -3.73 7.95 20.77
CA SER A 7 -3.41 7.45 19.42
C SER A 7 -2.40 6.31 19.44
N VAL A 8 -1.37 6.36 20.29
CA VAL A 8 -0.43 5.25 20.49
C VAL A 8 -1.15 4.01 21.03
N CYS A 9 -2.04 4.17 22.03
CA CYS A 9 -2.84 3.07 22.55
C CYS A 9 -3.75 2.45 21.48
N MET A 10 -4.37 3.28 20.62
CA MET A 10 -5.18 2.82 19.49
C MET A 10 -4.34 2.02 18.48
N LEU A 11 -3.17 2.54 18.09
CA LEU A 11 -2.26 1.85 17.18
C LEU A 11 -1.80 0.49 17.74
N VAL A 12 -1.40 0.45 19.02
CA VAL A 12 -1.02 -0.79 19.70
C VAL A 12 -2.21 -1.76 19.79
N GLY A 13 -3.41 -1.26 20.10
CA GLY A 13 -4.63 -2.05 20.15
C GLY A 13 -4.99 -2.68 18.80
N ILE A 14 -4.90 -1.92 17.71
CA ILE A 14 -5.11 -2.42 16.35
C ILE A 14 -4.14 -3.56 16.02
N VAL A 15 -2.84 -3.35 16.26
CA VAL A 15 -1.80 -4.37 16.02
C VAL A 15 -2.05 -5.61 16.87
N PHE A 16 -2.38 -5.43 18.15
CA PHE A 16 -2.63 -6.54 19.08
C PHE A 16 -3.84 -7.39 18.65
N ILE A 17 -4.96 -6.75 18.30
CA ILE A 17 -6.16 -7.45 17.81
C ILE A 17 -5.86 -8.21 16.51
N CYS A 18 -5.13 -7.58 15.59
CA CYS A 18 -4.73 -8.22 14.33
C CYS A 18 -3.81 -9.41 14.57
N GLU A 19 -2.88 -9.32 15.53
CA GLU A 19 -2.00 -10.42 15.90
C GLU A 19 -2.75 -11.58 16.55
N ILE A 20 -3.74 -11.31 17.42
CA ILE A 20 -4.63 -12.33 17.96
C ILE A 20 -5.37 -13.04 16.82
N ALA A 21 -5.98 -12.28 15.91
CA ALA A 21 -6.69 -12.84 14.77
C ALA A 21 -5.77 -13.72 13.89
N ARG A 22 -4.53 -13.27 13.67
CA ARG A 22 -3.51 -13.99 12.90
C ARG A 22 -3.13 -15.31 13.56
N ARG A 23 -2.98 -15.35 14.88
CA ARG A 23 -2.69 -16.59 15.66
C ARG A 23 -3.89 -17.53 15.78
N ALA A 24 -5.11 -17.00 15.80
CA ALA A 24 -6.33 -17.80 15.84
C ALA A 24 -6.64 -18.44 14.47
N THR A 25 -6.26 -17.79 13.38
CA THR A 25 -6.58 -18.20 12.00
C THR A 25 -6.19 -19.65 11.68
N PRO A 26 -4.96 -20.14 11.95
CA PRO A 26 -4.60 -21.53 11.69
C PRO A 26 -5.41 -22.54 12.52
N LYS A 27 -5.86 -22.16 13.72
CA LYS A 27 -6.68 -23.04 14.59
C LYS A 27 -8.10 -23.16 14.03
N LEU A 28 -8.64 -22.06 13.50
CA LEU A 28 -9.98 -21.99 12.90
C LEU A 28 -10.04 -22.61 11.50
N LEU A 29 -8.97 -22.48 10.73
CA LEU A 29 -8.84 -23.02 9.37
C LEU A 29 -8.14 -24.38 9.38
N SER A 30 -8.85 -25.42 9.81
CA SER A 30 -8.35 -26.81 9.79
C SER A 30 -8.67 -27.53 8.47
N GLY A 31 -7.80 -28.47 8.08
CA GLY A 31 -8.01 -29.38 6.92
C GLY A 31 -7.94 -28.69 5.55
N LYS A 32 -8.90 -29.00 4.66
CA LYS A 32 -8.98 -28.52 3.26
C LYS A 32 -9.03 -26.99 3.09
N ARG A 33 -9.27 -26.23 4.16
CA ARG A 33 -9.31 -24.76 4.19
C ARG A 33 -7.95 -24.10 4.47
N ARG A 34 -6.88 -24.87 4.65
CA ARG A 34 -5.53 -24.34 4.90
C ARG A 34 -5.05 -23.41 3.77
N ASP A 35 -5.45 -23.70 2.53
CA ASP A 35 -5.15 -22.86 1.37
C ASP A 35 -5.81 -21.46 1.44
N CYS A 36 -6.88 -21.31 2.24
CA CYS A 36 -7.50 -20.01 2.51
C CYS A 36 -6.72 -19.14 3.49
N GLY A 37 -5.74 -19.70 4.21
CA GLY A 37 -4.95 -18.96 5.21
C GLY A 37 -4.22 -17.75 4.62
N ILE A 38 -3.86 -17.82 3.34
CA ILE A 38 -3.26 -16.71 2.59
C ILE A 38 -4.23 -15.52 2.48
N TYR A 39 -5.51 -15.78 2.19
CA TYR A 39 -6.52 -14.71 2.06
C TYR A 39 -6.85 -14.10 3.43
N ALA A 40 -6.89 -14.92 4.48
CA ALA A 40 -7.05 -14.43 5.84
C ALA A 40 -5.86 -13.53 6.25
N ALA A 41 -4.62 -13.94 5.95
CA ALA A 41 -3.45 -13.11 6.18
C ALA A 41 -3.50 -11.79 5.40
N GLU A 42 -4.00 -11.82 4.16
CA GLU A 42 -4.20 -10.62 3.33
C GLU A 42 -5.23 -9.66 3.93
N ILE A 43 -6.38 -10.18 4.39
CA ILE A 43 -7.42 -9.40 5.05
C ILE A 43 -6.88 -8.78 6.34
N ILE A 44 -6.31 -9.57 7.24
CA ILE A 44 -5.84 -9.10 8.55
C ILE A 44 -4.76 -8.03 8.38
N SER A 45 -3.80 -8.25 7.48
CA SER A 45 -2.72 -7.30 7.22
C SER A 45 -3.26 -6.00 6.62
N THR A 46 -4.21 -6.07 5.71
CA THR A 46 -4.78 -4.86 5.09
C THR A 46 -5.68 -4.09 6.06
N VAL A 47 -6.41 -4.79 6.96
CA VAL A 47 -7.14 -4.14 8.05
C VAL A 47 -6.18 -3.39 8.95
N GLN A 48 -5.10 -4.04 9.41
CA GLN A 48 -4.07 -3.43 10.24
C GLN A 48 -3.46 -2.19 9.54
N LEU A 49 -3.08 -2.33 8.25
CA LEU A 49 -2.53 -1.24 7.45
C LEU A 49 -3.45 -0.02 7.43
N CYS A 50 -4.71 -0.24 7.01
CA CYS A 50 -5.66 0.84 6.79
C CYS A 50 -6.07 1.48 8.12
N ALA A 51 -6.34 0.67 9.16
CA ALA A 51 -6.74 1.18 10.47
C ALA A 51 -5.64 2.03 11.11
N CYS A 52 -4.40 1.56 11.07
CA CYS A 52 -3.27 2.35 11.55
C CYS A 52 -3.07 3.64 10.74
N ALA A 53 -3.19 3.57 9.41
CA ALA A 53 -3.05 4.74 8.54
C ALA A 53 -4.16 5.79 8.79
N HIS A 54 -5.38 5.35 9.09
CA HIS A 54 -6.48 6.22 9.51
C HIS A 54 -6.14 6.97 10.80
N GLU A 55 -5.66 6.28 11.83
CA GLU A 55 -5.28 6.91 13.10
C GLU A 55 -4.09 7.87 12.93
N LEU A 56 -3.07 7.48 12.16
CA LEU A 56 -1.91 8.33 11.86
C LEU A 56 -2.29 9.58 11.05
N LYS A 57 -3.19 9.43 10.07
CA LYS A 57 -3.73 10.55 9.30
C LYS A 57 -4.45 11.53 10.23
N LEU A 58 -5.30 11.04 11.13
CA LEU A 58 -6.01 11.90 12.07
C LEU A 58 -5.05 12.58 13.06
N LEU A 59 -4.08 11.85 13.62
CA LEU A 59 -3.06 12.40 14.51
C LEU A 59 -2.22 13.50 13.84
N SER A 60 -2.01 13.40 12.53
CA SER A 60 -1.22 14.39 11.79
C SER A 60 -1.84 15.79 11.75
N GLU A 61 -3.14 15.93 12.06
CA GLU A 61 -3.79 17.24 12.16
C GLU A 61 -3.28 18.06 13.36
N ASP A 62 -2.98 17.39 14.49
CA ASP A 62 -2.53 18.03 15.72
C ASP A 62 -1.02 17.88 15.96
N ALA A 63 -0.43 16.78 15.48
CA ALA A 63 0.95 16.41 15.78
C ALA A 63 1.65 15.76 14.56
N PRO A 64 1.85 16.51 13.47
CA PRO A 64 2.37 15.98 12.20
C PRO A 64 3.75 15.31 12.33
N GLU A 65 4.67 15.89 13.10
CA GLU A 65 6.02 15.33 13.31
C GLU A 65 5.98 14.00 14.09
N ILE A 66 5.09 13.90 15.08
CA ILE A 66 4.89 12.69 15.86
C ILE A 66 4.18 11.63 15.01
N ALA A 67 3.17 12.01 14.24
CA ALA A 67 2.48 11.10 13.30
C ALA A 67 3.45 10.55 12.25
N LEU A 68 4.38 11.36 11.74
CA LEU A 68 5.42 10.90 10.82
C LEU A 68 6.40 9.93 11.50
N SER A 69 6.83 10.24 12.72
CA SER A 69 7.70 9.35 13.50
C SER A 69 7.01 8.00 13.80
N LEU A 70 5.72 8.03 14.13
CA LEU A 70 4.92 6.83 14.33
C LEU A 70 4.65 6.09 13.01
N THR A 71 4.58 6.79 11.88
CA THR A 71 4.48 6.15 10.55
C THR A 71 5.67 5.24 10.30
N TYR A 72 6.89 5.68 10.64
CA TYR A 72 8.07 4.82 10.58
C TYR A 72 7.92 3.57 11.46
N VAL A 73 7.60 3.76 12.74
CA VAL A 73 7.47 2.67 13.72
C VAL A 73 6.41 1.66 13.27
N ILE A 74 5.24 2.15 12.86
CA ILE A 74 4.13 1.31 12.41
C ILE A 74 4.44 0.61 11.08
N THR A 75 5.18 1.25 10.17
CA THR A 75 5.62 0.60 8.93
C THR A 75 6.59 -0.55 9.22
N VAL A 76 7.50 -0.40 10.20
CA VAL A 76 8.33 -1.52 10.70
C VAL A 76 7.44 -2.64 11.24
N VAL A 77 6.46 -2.32 12.09
CA VAL A 77 5.52 -3.30 12.64
C VAL A 77 4.73 -4.02 11.53
N HIS A 78 4.25 -3.31 10.52
CA HIS A 78 3.57 -3.92 9.37
C HIS A 78 4.48 -4.90 8.64
N ALA A 79 5.71 -4.50 8.33
CA ALA A 79 6.66 -5.36 7.63
C ALA A 79 7.00 -6.63 8.43
N LEU A 80 7.05 -6.55 9.76
CA LEU A 80 7.28 -7.71 10.63
C LEU A 80 6.05 -8.61 10.82
N THR A 81 4.84 -8.06 10.74
CA THR A 81 3.59 -8.79 11.05
C THR A 81 2.86 -9.33 9.83
N PHE A 82 3.11 -8.81 8.62
CA PHE A 82 2.29 -9.15 7.45
C PHE A 82 2.49 -10.59 6.94
N CYS A 83 3.57 -11.27 7.34
CA CYS A 83 3.78 -12.70 7.08
C CYS A 83 3.52 -13.13 5.63
N GLY A 84 3.96 -12.34 4.64
CA GLY A 84 3.81 -12.66 3.21
C GLY A 84 2.49 -12.20 2.55
N ALA A 85 1.62 -11.52 3.30
CA ALA A 85 0.58 -10.65 2.73
C ALA A 85 1.21 -9.40 2.10
N THR A 86 0.61 -8.87 1.04
CA THR A 86 1.13 -7.67 0.37
C THR A 86 0.46 -6.40 0.89
N GLY A 87 -0.83 -6.45 1.24
CA GLY A 87 -1.62 -5.30 1.69
C GLY A 87 -1.74 -4.17 0.67
N ASN A 88 -1.27 -4.39 -0.56
CA ASN A 88 -1.16 -3.39 -1.61
C ASN A 88 -1.44 -4.03 -2.99
N PRO A 89 -2.47 -3.59 -3.72
CA PRO A 89 -2.77 -4.07 -5.06
C PRO A 89 -1.61 -3.92 -6.06
N THR A 90 -0.78 -2.88 -5.96
CA THR A 90 0.37 -2.71 -6.88
C THR A 90 1.47 -3.72 -6.59
N ALA A 91 1.74 -4.04 -5.32
CA ALA A 91 2.67 -5.11 -4.95
C ALA A 91 2.12 -6.50 -5.32
N THR A 92 0.81 -6.71 -5.24
CA THR A 92 0.17 -7.93 -5.76
C THR A 92 0.35 -8.06 -7.28
N LEU A 93 0.20 -6.94 -8.01
CA LEU A 93 0.39 -6.89 -9.46
C LEU A 93 1.86 -7.12 -9.84
N GLU A 94 2.81 -6.52 -9.11
CA GLU A 94 4.25 -6.76 -9.28
C GLU A 94 4.57 -8.26 -9.20
N ARG A 95 4.03 -8.93 -8.18
CA ARG A 95 4.21 -10.37 -7.98
C ARG A 95 3.63 -11.22 -9.11
N TYR A 96 2.50 -10.80 -9.67
CA TYR A 96 1.90 -11.45 -10.84
C TYR A 96 2.76 -11.26 -12.08
N TRP A 97 3.25 -10.05 -12.35
CA TRP A 97 4.12 -9.77 -13.50
C TRP A 97 5.49 -10.43 -13.42
N CYS A 98 5.98 -10.72 -12.21
CA CYS A 98 7.22 -11.47 -11.99
C CYS A 98 7.00 -12.98 -11.86
N ASP A 99 5.85 -13.52 -12.31
CA ASP A 99 5.48 -14.95 -12.28
C ASP A 99 5.54 -15.62 -10.89
N SER A 100 5.52 -14.81 -9.81
CA SER A 100 5.58 -15.31 -8.43
C SER A 100 4.20 -15.57 -7.81
N LEU A 101 3.12 -15.26 -8.55
CA LEU A 101 1.74 -15.40 -8.11
C LEU A 101 0.81 -15.61 -9.31
N GLY A 102 -0.02 -16.65 -9.30
CA GLY A 102 -1.00 -16.87 -10.38
C GLY A 102 -2.12 -15.82 -10.41
N GLY A 103 -2.61 -15.47 -11.60
CA GLY A 103 -3.57 -14.37 -11.81
C GLY A 103 -4.87 -14.49 -11.00
N ALA A 104 -5.46 -15.67 -10.90
CA ALA A 104 -6.66 -15.89 -10.07
C ALA A 104 -6.38 -15.73 -8.57
N CYS A 105 -5.15 -15.97 -8.12
CA CYS A 105 -4.76 -15.72 -6.73
C CYS A 105 -4.51 -14.23 -6.50
N ALA A 106 -3.86 -13.55 -7.44
CA ALA A 106 -3.67 -12.10 -7.43
C ALA A 106 -5.02 -11.35 -7.33
N LEU A 107 -5.98 -11.70 -8.19
CA LEU A 107 -7.31 -11.09 -8.18
C LEU A 107 -8.03 -11.27 -6.83
N ARG A 108 -8.00 -12.48 -6.27
CA ARG A 108 -8.62 -12.78 -4.96
C ARG A 108 -7.95 -12.01 -3.84
N ARG A 109 -6.62 -11.91 -3.82
CA ARG A 109 -5.90 -11.08 -2.83
C ARG A 109 -6.27 -9.62 -2.95
N THR A 110 -6.33 -9.08 -4.16
CA THR A 110 -6.77 -7.70 -4.39
C THR A 110 -8.21 -7.47 -3.90
N ALA A 111 -9.13 -8.40 -4.16
CA ALA A 111 -10.50 -8.31 -3.63
C ALA A 111 -10.52 -8.33 -2.08
N CYS A 112 -9.73 -9.21 -1.45
CA CYS A 112 -9.55 -9.23 -0.01
C CYS A 112 -9.02 -7.89 0.55
N GLN A 113 -8.07 -7.26 -0.16
CA GLN A 113 -7.51 -5.96 0.23
C GLN A 113 -8.57 -4.86 0.23
N PHE A 114 -9.43 -4.79 -0.80
CA PHE A 114 -10.52 -3.82 -0.85
C PHE A 114 -11.60 -4.08 0.21
N ALA A 115 -11.96 -5.34 0.44
CA ALA A 115 -12.90 -5.68 1.51
C ALA A 115 -12.36 -5.28 2.90
N ALA A 116 -11.07 -5.55 3.15
CA ALA A 116 -10.39 -5.15 4.37
C ALA A 116 -10.25 -3.63 4.51
N ALA A 117 -9.98 -2.91 3.41
CA ALA A 117 -9.93 -1.46 3.38
C ALA A 117 -11.26 -0.81 3.80
N VAL A 118 -12.39 -1.35 3.33
CA VAL A 118 -13.73 -0.92 3.75
C VAL A 118 -13.97 -1.26 5.22
N ALA A 119 -13.68 -2.50 5.63
CA ALA A 119 -13.86 -2.95 7.01
C ALA A 119 -13.07 -2.08 8.00
N ALA A 120 -11.82 -1.74 7.68
CA ALA A 120 -10.98 -0.87 8.49
C ALA A 120 -11.57 0.55 8.61
N ALA A 121 -12.02 1.16 7.51
CA ALA A 121 -12.64 2.48 7.56
C ALA A 121 -13.90 2.51 8.45
N LEU A 122 -14.75 1.48 8.35
CA LEU A 122 -15.94 1.36 9.19
C LEU A 122 -15.59 1.12 10.66
N ALA A 123 -14.61 0.27 10.93
CA ALA A 123 -14.14 -0.01 12.29
C ALA A 123 -13.55 1.24 12.95
N MET A 124 -12.74 2.02 12.23
CA MET A 124 -12.14 3.24 12.76
C MET A 124 -13.17 4.32 13.06
N ARG A 125 -14.18 4.52 12.19
CA ARG A 125 -15.30 5.43 12.50
C ARG A 125 -16.01 5.06 13.81
N ARG A 126 -16.24 3.76 14.03
CA ARG A 126 -16.83 3.28 15.30
C ARG A 126 -15.89 3.50 16.48
N ALA A 127 -14.60 3.28 16.30
CA ALA A 127 -13.61 3.47 17.36
C ALA A 127 -13.47 4.95 17.75
N TRP A 128 -13.48 5.85 16.78
CA TRP A 128 -13.43 7.29 17.02
C TRP A 128 -14.70 7.86 17.66
N ALA A 129 -15.87 7.23 17.42
CA ALA A 129 -17.13 7.58 18.06
C ALA A 129 -17.15 7.40 19.58
N PHE A 130 -16.15 6.70 20.16
CA PHE A 130 -16.00 6.65 21.61
C PHE A 130 -15.38 7.93 22.21
N GLY A 131 -14.91 8.86 21.37
CA GLY A 131 -14.42 10.16 21.84
C GLY A 131 -13.27 10.08 22.84
N LEU A 132 -12.40 9.07 22.73
CA LEU A 132 -11.35 8.75 23.72
C LEU A 132 -10.30 9.88 23.90
N SER A 133 -10.28 10.85 23.00
CA SER A 133 -9.46 12.06 23.07
C SER A 133 -10.20 13.24 22.45
N ASP A 134 -9.74 14.47 22.73
CA ASP A 134 -10.28 15.68 22.09
C ASP A 134 -10.19 15.63 20.56
N LEU A 135 -9.15 14.98 20.02
CA LEU A 135 -8.98 14.76 18.59
C LEU A 135 -10.11 13.88 18.04
N HIS A 136 -10.39 12.75 18.69
CA HIS A 136 -11.48 11.84 18.31
C HIS A 136 -12.85 12.51 18.45
N ALA A 137 -13.09 13.23 19.56
CA ALA A 137 -14.33 13.95 19.80
C ALA A 137 -14.55 15.11 18.80
N ARG A 138 -13.49 15.78 18.33
CA ARG A 138 -13.60 16.75 17.22
C ARG A 138 -13.96 16.07 15.91
N HIS A 139 -13.30 14.96 15.60
CA HIS A 139 -13.54 14.21 14.36
C HIS A 139 -14.95 13.59 14.31
N GLU A 140 -15.47 13.13 15.44
CA GLU A 140 -16.86 12.69 15.56
C GLU A 140 -17.84 13.86 15.34
N ARG A 141 -17.61 15.01 15.98
CA ARG A 141 -18.46 16.20 15.81
C ARG A 141 -18.48 16.75 14.39
N SER A 142 -17.41 16.53 13.61
CA SER A 142 -17.39 16.87 12.18
C SER A 142 -18.11 15.84 11.30
N GLY A 143 -18.69 14.78 11.89
CA GLY A 143 -19.33 13.68 11.16
C GLY A 143 -18.33 12.77 10.44
N PHE A 144 -17.09 12.66 10.95
CA PHE A 144 -15.98 11.93 10.31
C PHE A 144 -15.65 12.44 8.90
N THR A 145 -15.87 13.75 8.67
CA THR A 145 -15.56 14.38 7.39
C THR A 145 -14.06 14.59 7.25
N CYS A 146 -13.58 14.53 6.00
CA CYS A 146 -12.18 14.78 5.65
C CYS A 146 -12.08 15.52 4.32
N ALA A 147 -11.02 16.32 4.18
CA ALA A 147 -10.67 16.98 2.92
C ALA A 147 -9.72 16.11 2.11
N SER A 148 -9.93 16.05 0.80
CA SER A 148 -9.05 15.35 -0.12
C SER A 148 -7.76 16.17 -0.32
N PRO A 149 -6.57 15.58 -0.13
CA PRO A 149 -5.30 16.30 -0.34
C PRO A 149 -5.14 16.75 -1.80
N ILE A 150 -5.77 16.04 -2.73
CA ILE A 150 -5.70 16.36 -4.16
C ILE A 150 -6.81 17.31 -4.63
N ALA A 151 -7.60 17.92 -3.74
CA ALA A 151 -8.72 18.77 -4.15
C ALA A 151 -8.27 19.89 -5.10
N ASN A 152 -7.25 20.63 -4.71
CA ASN A 152 -6.71 21.77 -5.45
C ASN A 152 -5.41 21.46 -6.22
N VAL A 153 -5.04 20.18 -6.34
CA VAL A 153 -3.82 19.75 -7.03
C VAL A 153 -4.15 19.35 -8.47
N HIS A 154 -3.31 19.77 -9.43
CA HIS A 154 -3.44 19.37 -10.83
C HIS A 154 -3.30 17.85 -10.98
N LEU A 155 -4.11 17.25 -11.86
CA LEU A 155 -4.15 15.80 -12.05
C LEU A 155 -2.76 15.21 -12.36
N LEU A 156 -2.03 15.81 -13.30
CA LEU A 156 -0.70 15.32 -13.70
C LEU A 156 0.30 15.39 -12.54
N GLN A 157 0.27 16.46 -11.76
CA GLN A 157 1.11 16.61 -10.57
C GLN A 157 0.80 15.52 -9.53
N ALA A 158 -0.49 15.29 -9.24
CA ALA A 158 -0.89 14.25 -8.30
C ALA A 158 -0.49 12.83 -8.76
N VAL A 159 -0.68 12.52 -10.05
CA VAL A 159 -0.22 11.26 -10.66
C VAL A 159 1.30 11.12 -10.56
N ALA A 160 2.05 12.19 -10.85
CA ALA A 160 3.51 12.18 -10.81
C ALA A 160 4.06 11.94 -9.40
N VAL A 161 3.44 12.53 -8.37
CA VAL A 161 3.82 12.31 -6.97
C VAL A 161 3.57 10.85 -6.56
N GLU A 162 2.39 10.30 -6.84
CA GLU A 162 2.07 8.91 -6.52
C GLU A 162 2.95 7.91 -7.29
N LEU A 163 3.27 8.22 -8.55
CA LEU A 163 4.25 7.48 -9.36
C LEU A 163 5.63 7.50 -8.70
N ALA A 164 6.14 8.68 -8.35
CA ALA A 164 7.47 8.81 -7.74
C ALA A 164 7.54 8.06 -6.41
N CYS A 165 6.51 8.19 -5.56
CA CYS A 165 6.43 7.46 -4.29
C CYS A 165 6.47 5.94 -4.51
N ALA A 166 5.61 5.41 -5.40
CA ALA A 166 5.59 4.00 -5.70
C ALA A 166 6.91 3.52 -6.31
N PHE A 167 7.46 4.25 -7.29
CA PHE A 167 8.75 3.93 -7.90
C PHE A 167 9.86 3.78 -6.85
N VAL A 168 10.01 4.76 -5.96
CA VAL A 168 11.06 4.75 -4.94
C VAL A 168 10.86 3.60 -3.95
N VAL A 169 9.63 3.33 -3.52
CA VAL A 169 9.32 2.22 -2.60
C VAL A 169 9.59 0.86 -3.25
N HIS A 170 9.14 0.65 -4.49
CA HIS A 170 9.38 -0.60 -5.23
C HIS A 170 10.87 -0.80 -5.57
N ALA A 171 11.59 0.29 -5.88
CA ALA A 171 13.04 0.24 -6.12
C ALA A 171 13.78 -0.12 -4.84
N ALA A 172 13.45 0.52 -3.71
CA ALA A 172 14.02 0.19 -2.41
C ALA A 172 13.76 -1.27 -2.02
N ALA A 173 12.53 -1.75 -2.21
CA ALA A 173 12.19 -3.15 -1.97
C ALA A 173 13.02 -4.09 -2.85
N THR A 174 13.29 -3.72 -4.11
CA THR A 174 14.11 -4.49 -5.06
C THR A 174 15.59 -4.52 -4.65
N PHE A 175 16.18 -3.36 -4.34
CA PHE A 175 17.59 -3.25 -3.96
C PHE A 175 17.91 -3.93 -2.63
N THR A 176 16.92 -4.00 -1.73
CA THR A 176 17.09 -4.59 -0.41
C THR A 176 16.71 -6.08 -0.33
N ARG A 177 16.35 -6.72 -1.46
CA ARG A 177 15.94 -8.15 -1.48
C ARG A 177 17.01 -9.09 -0.90
N GLY A 178 18.29 -8.81 -1.17
CA GLY A 178 19.43 -9.61 -0.69
C GLY A 178 19.96 -9.23 0.69
N VAL A 179 19.37 -8.22 1.35
CA VAL A 179 19.77 -7.77 2.68
C VAL A 179 19.03 -8.58 3.74
N GLU A 180 19.69 -8.86 4.87
CA GLU A 180 19.05 -9.52 6.02
C GLU A 180 17.75 -8.80 6.42
N GLU A 181 16.73 -9.59 6.75
CA GLU A 181 15.38 -9.07 6.99
C GLU A 181 15.33 -7.99 8.08
N LYS A 182 16.12 -8.14 9.15
CA LYS A 182 16.22 -7.16 10.25
C LYS A 182 16.62 -5.76 9.75
N TYR A 183 17.47 -5.65 8.72
CA TYR A 183 17.86 -4.35 8.16
C TYR A 183 16.93 -3.93 7.03
N ARG A 184 16.49 -4.88 6.19
CA ARG A 184 15.58 -4.64 5.07
C ARG A 184 14.30 -3.95 5.52
N VAL A 185 13.71 -4.42 6.62
CA VAL A 185 12.49 -3.84 7.18
C VAL A 185 12.67 -2.36 7.51
N HIS A 186 13.75 -2.00 8.20
CA HIS A 186 14.03 -0.61 8.56
C HIS A 186 14.36 0.25 7.34
N ALA A 187 15.08 -0.29 6.35
CA ALA A 187 15.40 0.44 5.12
C ALA A 187 14.13 0.79 4.33
N VAL A 188 13.24 -0.18 4.11
CA VAL A 188 11.97 0.05 3.41
C VAL A 188 11.05 0.99 4.22
N ALA A 189 10.97 0.83 5.54
CA ALA A 189 10.18 1.71 6.40
C ALA A 189 10.69 3.16 6.39
N ALA A 190 12.01 3.38 6.39
CA ALA A 190 12.60 4.71 6.27
C ALA A 190 12.30 5.35 4.92
N VAL A 191 12.35 4.58 3.83
CA VAL A 191 11.99 5.04 2.49
C VAL A 191 10.51 5.43 2.42
N ILE A 192 9.61 4.57 2.92
CA ILE A 192 8.18 4.85 2.99
C ILE A 192 7.93 6.14 3.78
N THR A 193 8.56 6.29 4.94
CA THR A 193 8.41 7.49 5.79
C THR A 193 8.91 8.74 5.07
N THR A 194 10.04 8.64 4.35
CA THR A 194 10.60 9.75 3.56
C THR A 194 9.65 10.18 2.43
N VAL A 195 9.08 9.24 1.69
CA VAL A 195 8.12 9.60 0.62
C VAL A 195 6.80 10.13 1.18
N VAL A 196 6.37 9.65 2.36
CA VAL A 196 5.22 10.23 3.08
C VAL A 196 5.49 11.67 3.51
N TYR A 197 6.67 11.96 4.05
CA TYR A 197 7.09 13.31 4.37
C TYR A 197 7.09 14.22 3.11
N ALA A 198 7.67 13.74 2.02
CA ALA A 198 7.85 14.54 0.80
C ALA A 198 6.55 14.77 0.01
N GLY A 199 5.70 13.76 -0.12
CA GLY A 199 4.47 13.80 -0.94
C GLY A 199 3.17 13.92 -0.16
N GLY A 200 3.20 13.76 1.17
CA GLY A 200 2.02 13.65 2.02
C GLY A 200 1.08 14.85 1.93
N SER A 201 1.63 16.06 1.89
CA SER A 201 0.85 17.30 1.76
C SER A 201 0.19 17.47 0.38
N THR A 202 0.68 16.77 -0.65
CA THR A 202 0.17 16.89 -2.02
C THR A 202 -0.87 15.82 -2.35
N THR A 203 -0.62 14.56 -2.00
CA THR A 203 -1.52 13.44 -2.35
C THR A 203 -1.86 12.55 -1.17
N GLY A 204 -1.30 12.82 0.01
CA GLY A 204 -1.27 11.86 1.11
C GLY A 204 -0.20 10.78 0.94
N ALA A 205 0.55 10.79 -0.17
CA ALA A 205 1.61 9.82 -0.51
C ALA A 205 1.19 8.39 -0.17
N VAL A 206 0.18 7.88 -0.86
CA VAL A 206 -0.48 6.63 -0.47
C VAL A 206 0.13 5.42 -1.16
N PHE A 207 0.45 5.55 -2.45
CA PHE A 207 1.10 4.58 -3.34
C PHE A 207 0.54 3.14 -3.25
N ASN A 208 -0.73 3.04 -2.85
CA ASN A 208 -1.44 1.81 -2.56
C ASN A 208 -2.93 2.02 -2.86
N PRO A 209 -3.47 1.41 -3.94
CA PRO A 209 -4.85 1.62 -4.34
C PRO A 209 -5.89 1.21 -3.28
N ALA A 210 -5.63 0.16 -2.49
CA ALA A 210 -6.57 -0.29 -1.46
C ALA A 210 -6.59 0.68 -0.26
N LEU A 211 -5.42 1.15 0.17
CA LEU A 211 -5.31 2.15 1.23
C LEU A 211 -5.92 3.49 0.79
N ALA A 212 -5.68 3.91 -0.45
CA ALA A 212 -6.26 5.13 -0.99
C ALA A 212 -7.79 5.05 -1.05
N PHE A 213 -8.33 3.90 -1.45
CA PHE A 213 -9.76 3.65 -1.42
C PHE A 213 -10.35 3.75 -0.01
N SER A 214 -9.61 3.29 1.02
CA SER A 214 -10.03 3.43 2.42
C SER A 214 -10.02 4.88 2.91
N ALA A 215 -8.94 5.62 2.63
CA ALA A 215 -8.61 6.86 3.34
C ALA A 215 -8.80 8.15 2.52
N GLN A 216 -8.87 8.08 1.18
CA GLN A 216 -8.92 9.25 0.31
C GLN A 216 -10.22 9.36 -0.50
N PHE A 217 -10.76 8.23 -0.96
CA PHE A 217 -11.99 8.22 -1.76
C PHE A 217 -13.23 8.76 -1.02
N PRO A 218 -13.38 8.54 0.31
CA PRO A 218 -14.49 9.11 1.06
C PRO A 218 -14.39 10.62 1.33
N CYS A 219 -13.23 11.24 1.10
CA CYS A 219 -13.01 12.65 1.43
C CYS A 219 -13.58 13.61 0.38
N SER A 220 -14.03 14.77 0.83
CA SER A 220 -14.61 15.81 -0.03
C SER A 220 -13.55 16.57 -0.81
N GLY A 221 -13.92 17.13 -1.97
CA GLY A 221 -13.05 17.97 -2.80
C GLY A 221 -12.38 17.25 -3.98
N SER A 222 -12.56 15.94 -4.14
CA SER A 222 -12.12 15.19 -5.32
C SER A 222 -13.25 14.31 -5.86
N THR A 223 -13.17 13.94 -7.14
CA THR A 223 -14.13 13.01 -7.75
C THR A 223 -13.61 11.59 -7.69
N PHE A 224 -14.51 10.61 -7.73
CA PHE A 224 -14.15 9.20 -7.79
C PHE A 224 -13.20 8.90 -8.97
N ALA A 225 -13.46 9.50 -10.14
CA ALA A 225 -12.60 9.34 -11.31
C ALA A 225 -11.21 9.95 -11.13
N LYS A 226 -11.11 11.17 -10.56
CA LYS A 226 -9.81 11.80 -10.27
C LYS A 226 -9.01 10.97 -9.29
N ASN A 227 -9.63 10.51 -8.20
CA ASN A 227 -9.01 9.61 -7.23
C ASN A 227 -8.56 8.29 -7.88
N GLY A 228 -9.42 7.68 -8.71
CA GLY A 228 -9.12 6.47 -9.47
C GLY A 228 -7.88 6.63 -10.33
N LEU A 229 -7.80 7.70 -11.13
CA LEU A 229 -6.63 7.97 -11.96
C LEU A 229 -5.38 8.18 -11.11
N VAL A 230 -5.41 9.05 -10.09
CA VAL A 230 -4.23 9.35 -9.27
C VAL A 230 -3.70 8.12 -8.55
N TYR A 231 -4.56 7.41 -7.81
CA TYR A 231 -4.14 6.34 -6.90
C TYR A 231 -4.05 4.95 -7.55
N TRP A 232 -4.42 4.80 -8.83
CA TRP A 232 -4.10 3.60 -9.62
C TRP A 232 -3.01 3.86 -10.65
N LEU A 233 -3.17 4.87 -11.52
CA LEU A 233 -2.24 5.10 -12.62
C LEU A 233 -0.85 5.42 -12.10
N GLY A 234 -0.74 6.34 -11.13
CA GLY A 234 0.54 6.71 -10.53
C GLY A 234 1.26 5.48 -9.96
N PRO A 235 0.66 4.76 -9.00
CA PRO A 235 1.33 3.62 -8.36
C PRO A 235 1.66 2.46 -9.32
N VAL A 236 0.79 2.17 -10.29
CA VAL A 236 1.07 1.11 -11.29
C VAL A 236 2.23 1.51 -12.20
N LEU A 237 2.27 2.77 -12.67
CA LEU A 237 3.38 3.27 -13.48
C LEU A 237 4.70 3.27 -12.69
N GLY A 238 4.67 3.71 -11.43
CA GLY A 238 5.86 3.75 -10.58
C GLY A 238 6.45 2.36 -10.35
N MET A 239 5.59 1.39 -10.03
CA MET A 239 5.98 -0.01 -9.90
C MET A 239 6.53 -0.58 -11.22
N ALA A 240 5.86 -0.32 -12.36
CA ALA A 240 6.32 -0.76 -13.67
C ALA A 240 7.70 -0.19 -14.03
N CYS A 241 7.93 1.11 -13.80
CA CYS A 241 9.23 1.75 -14.00
C CYS A 241 10.33 1.11 -13.13
N SER A 242 10.03 0.82 -11.87
CA SER A 242 10.99 0.13 -10.98
C SER A 242 11.35 -1.25 -11.52
N LEU A 243 10.37 -2.02 -11.96
CA LEU A 243 10.60 -3.34 -12.53
C LEU A 243 11.45 -3.29 -13.80
N LEU A 244 11.13 -2.40 -14.73
CA LEU A 244 11.86 -2.27 -15.99
C LEU A 244 13.33 -1.85 -15.79
N LEU A 245 13.59 -1.01 -14.79
CA LEU A 245 14.95 -0.50 -14.53
C LEU A 245 15.80 -1.45 -13.68
N PHE A 246 15.19 -2.16 -12.72
CA PHE A 246 15.95 -2.85 -11.68
C PHE A 246 15.70 -4.36 -11.59
N ASN A 247 14.68 -4.89 -12.26
CA ASN A 247 14.43 -6.32 -12.26
C ASN A 247 15.16 -7.01 -13.43
N LYS A 248 16.25 -7.71 -13.11
CA LYS A 248 17.11 -8.43 -14.07
C LYS A 248 16.35 -9.49 -14.87
N ASP A 249 15.34 -10.13 -14.28
CA ASP A 249 14.57 -11.19 -14.94
C ASP A 249 13.70 -10.63 -16.06
N ILE A 250 13.10 -9.46 -15.83
CA ILE A 250 12.30 -8.74 -16.83
C ILE A 250 13.22 -8.18 -17.92
N LEU A 251 14.35 -7.55 -17.54
CA LEU A 251 15.36 -7.08 -18.51
C LEU A 251 15.87 -8.21 -19.41
N ALA A 252 16.09 -9.41 -18.86
CA ALA A 252 16.51 -10.57 -19.64
C ALA A 252 15.41 -11.08 -20.58
N PHE A 253 14.13 -11.05 -20.15
CA PHE A 253 13.00 -11.43 -21.00
C PHE A 253 12.79 -10.41 -22.14
N THR A 254 12.83 -9.10 -21.83
CA THR A 254 12.71 -8.03 -22.83
C THR A 254 13.87 -8.07 -23.81
N ALA A 255 15.10 -8.29 -23.34
CA ALA A 255 16.27 -8.44 -24.21
C ALA A 255 16.13 -9.64 -25.18
N LYS A 256 15.72 -10.81 -24.68
CA LYS A 256 15.47 -11.99 -25.52
C LYS A 256 14.35 -11.78 -26.54
N SER A 257 13.26 -11.10 -26.16
CA SER A 257 12.16 -10.77 -27.06
C SER A 257 12.60 -9.85 -28.21
N THR A 258 13.43 -8.85 -27.91
CA THR A 258 14.00 -7.93 -28.91
C THR A 258 14.95 -8.67 -29.86
N THR A 259 15.84 -9.52 -29.34
CA THR A 259 16.76 -10.33 -30.17
C THR A 259 16.00 -11.26 -31.13
N HIS A 260 14.91 -11.90 -30.68
CA HIS A 260 14.09 -12.76 -31.52
C HIS A 260 13.34 -11.95 -32.61
N LYS A 261 12.90 -10.73 -32.30
CA LYS A 261 12.22 -9.86 -33.27
C LYS A 261 13.18 -9.33 -34.34
N ASP A 262 14.41 -8.99 -33.97
CA ASP A 262 15.46 -8.55 -34.90
C ASP A 262 15.93 -9.68 -35.81
N GLN A 263 16.12 -10.90 -35.29
CA GLN A 263 16.44 -12.08 -36.10
C GLN A 263 15.37 -12.37 -37.15
N ASN A 264 14.09 -12.30 -36.78
CA ASN A 264 12.98 -12.49 -37.72
C ASN A 264 12.90 -11.37 -38.77
N LEU A 265 13.16 -10.11 -38.39
CA LEU A 265 13.16 -8.98 -39.32
C LEU A 265 14.32 -9.05 -40.32
N HIS A 266 15.50 -9.49 -39.90
CA HIS A 266 16.64 -9.74 -40.78
C HIS A 266 16.41 -10.93 -41.73
N ALA A 267 15.78 -12.00 -41.26
CA ALA A 267 15.41 -13.15 -42.09
C ALA A 267 14.40 -12.77 -43.19
N VAL A 268 13.40 -11.95 -42.87
CA VAL A 268 12.42 -11.43 -43.84
C VAL A 268 13.07 -10.50 -44.87
N LYS A 269 14.02 -9.64 -44.46
CA LYS A 269 14.77 -8.78 -45.40
C LYS A 269 15.67 -9.58 -46.36
N LYS A 270 16.28 -10.68 -45.90
CA LYS A 270 17.09 -11.57 -46.73
C LYS A 270 16.26 -12.30 -47.78
N LYS A 271 15.02 -12.68 -47.44
CA LYS A 271 14.08 -13.37 -48.34
C LYS A 271 13.48 -12.46 -49.43
N LYS A 272 13.53 -11.14 -49.27
CA LYS A 272 13.08 -10.15 -50.28
C LYS A 272 14.17 -9.72 -51.27
N ARG A 273 15.42 -10.16 -51.07
CA ARG A 273 16.58 -9.80 -51.90
C ARG A 273 17.05 -10.92 -52.83
N ASN A 274 16.39 -12.07 -52.78
CA ASN A 274 16.52 -13.19 -53.74
C ASN A 274 15.22 -13.29 -54.52
#